data_AF-A0A4Q5U0U9-F1
#
_entry.id   AF-A0A4Q5U0U9-F1
#
_cell.length_a   1.000
_cell.length_b   1.000
_cell.length_c   1.000
_cell.angle_alpha   90.00
_cell.angle_beta   90.00
_cell.angle_gamma   90.00
#
_symmetry.space_group_name_H-M   'P 1'
#
loop_
_entity.id
_entity.type
_entity.pdbx_description
1 polymer ?
#
loop_
_entity_poly.entity_id
_entity_poly.type
_entity_poly.pdbx_seq_one_letter_code
_entity_poly.pdbx_strand_id
1 'polypeptide(L)' 'PVEQLSIQMRERIVLPLLTIQQYALTKIRELDEQLVQTPIKEVYEKLVMRCSFGIINAGRNSA' A
#
# COMPACT_ATOMS: atom_id res chain seq x y z
N PRO A 1 -13.82 -24.80 2.17
CA PRO A 1 -14.58 -23.78 2.94
C PRO A 1 -13.70 -22.87 3.80
N VAL A 2 -12.87 -23.43 4.70
CA VAL A 2 -12.01 -22.64 5.61
C VAL A 2 -10.93 -21.85 4.85
N GLU A 3 -10.32 -22.44 3.82
CA GLU A 3 -9.33 -21.74 2.98
C GLU A 3 -9.93 -20.55 2.23
N GLN A 4 -11.14 -20.69 1.69
CA GLN A 4 -11.83 -19.60 0.98
C GLN A 4 -12.17 -18.45 1.92
N LEU A 5 -12.62 -18.74 3.15
CA LEU A 5 -12.81 -17.73 4.20
C LEU A 5 -11.49 -17.04 4.56
N SER A 6 -10.40 -17.80 4.65
CA SER A 6 -9.06 -17.26 4.91
C SER A 6 -8.59 -16.33 3.77
N ILE A 7 -8.84 -16.70 2.51
CA ILE A 7 -8.55 -15.86 1.33
C ILE A 7 -9.36 -14.55 1.39
N GLN A 8 -10.68 -14.63 1.59
CA GLN A 8 -11.53 -13.44 1.67
C GLN A 8 -11.14 -12.50 2.82
N MET A 9 -10.75 -13.06 3.96
CA MET A 9 -10.24 -12.26 5.08
C MET A 9 -8.94 -11.54 4.71
N ARG A 10 -8.03 -12.18 3.98
CA ARG A 10 -6.80 -11.53 3.48
C ARG A 10 -7.12 -10.44 2.47
N GLU A 11 -8.02 -10.66 1.52
CA GLU A 11 -8.40 -9.67 0.52
C GLU A 11 -8.98 -8.39 1.16
N ARG A 12 -9.77 -8.54 2.22
CA ARG A 12 -10.29 -7.39 3.00
C ARG A 12 -9.19 -6.54 3.65
N ILE A 13 -8.00 -7.11 3.85
CA ILE A 13 -6.82 -6.39 4.35
C ILE A 13 -5.98 -5.84 3.19
N VAL A 14 -5.76 -6.63 2.14
CA VAL A 14 -4.89 -6.26 1.02
C VAL A 14 -5.48 -5.12 0.19
N LEU A 15 -6.77 -5.18 -0.16
CA LEU A 15 -7.42 -4.18 -1.01
C LEU A 15 -7.31 -2.74 -0.47
N PRO A 16 -7.65 -2.45 0.80
CA PRO A 16 -7.50 -1.09 1.32
C PRO A 16 -6.04 -0.65 1.40
N LEU A 17 -5.10 -1.54 1.74
CA LEU A 17 -3.67 -1.21 1.73
C LEU A 17 -3.16 -0.87 0.34
N LEU A 18 -3.63 -1.59 -0.69
CA LEU A 18 -3.31 -1.31 -2.09
C LEU A 18 -3.86 0.05 -2.52
N THR A 19 -5.11 0.39 -2.16
CA THR A 19 -5.69 1.71 -2.45
C THR A 19 -4.91 2.84 -1.78
N ILE A 20 -4.53 2.68 -0.51
CA ILE A 20 -3.73 3.68 0.23
C ILE A 20 -2.34 3.83 -0.39
N GLN A 21 -1.69 2.70 -0.72
CA GLN A 21 -0.39 2.71 -1.38
C GLN A 21 -0.45 3.41 -2.74
N GLN A 22 -1.48 3.12 -3.54
CA GLN A 22 -1.66 3.75 -4.85
C GLN A 22 -1.87 5.25 -4.72
N TYR A 23 -2.67 5.70 -3.75
CA TYR A 23 -2.83 7.13 -3.48
C TYR A 23 -1.49 7.80 -3.12
N ALA A 24 -0.71 7.19 -2.23
CA ALA A 24 0.60 7.72 -1.83
C ALA A 24 1.57 7.81 -3.01
N LEU A 25 1.63 6.79 -3.87
CA LEU A 25 2.44 6.79 -5.10
C LEU A 25 2.01 7.89 -6.07
N THR A 26 0.70 8.10 -6.24
CA THR A 26 0.18 9.20 -7.06
C THR A 26 0.62 10.55 -6.51
N LYS A 27 0.56 10.77 -5.19
CA LYS A 27 1.03 12.02 -4.57
C LYS A 27 2.53 12.25 -4.70
N ILE A 28 3.34 11.20 -4.59
CA ILE A 28 4.79 11.30 -4.84
C ILE A 28 5.04 11.77 -6.28
N ARG A 29 4.36 11.16 -7.27
CA ARG A 29 4.50 11.56 -8.69
C ARG A 29 4.09 13.00 -8.95
N GLU A 30 2.95 13.44 -8.41
CA GLU A 30 2.50 14.84 -8.53
C GLU A 30 3.53 15.82 -7.96
N LEU A 31 4.14 15.51 -6.81
CA LEU A 31 5.17 16.35 -6.19
C LEU A 31 6.45 16.39 -7.03
N ASP A 32 6.85 15.27 -7.61
CA ASP A 32 8.03 15.16 -8.48
C ASP A 32 7.83 15.94 -9.79
N GLU A 33 6.67 15.82 -10.43
CA GLU A 33 6.31 16.56 -11.64
C GLU A 33 6.29 18.08 -11.41
N GLN A 34 5.83 18.51 -10.23
CA GLN A 34 5.78 19.92 -9.84
C GLN A 34 7.11 20.43 -9.25
N LEU A 35 8.14 19.59 -9.12
CA LEU A 35 9.42 19.89 -8.49
C LEU A 35 9.29 20.46 -7.06
N VAL A 36 8.22 20.08 -6.34
CA VAL A 36 7.97 20.58 -4.97
C VAL A 36 8.85 19.83 -3.98
N GLN A 37 9.77 20.55 -3.36
CA GLN A 37 10.56 20.04 -2.23
C GLN A 37 9.80 20.29 -0.93
N THR A 38 9.29 19.22 -0.34
CA THR A 38 8.46 19.30 0.87
C THR A 38 8.64 18.06 1.75
N PRO A 39 8.66 18.21 3.09
CA PRO A 39 8.73 17.08 4.02
C PRO A 39 7.58 16.08 3.85
N ILE A 40 6.46 16.47 3.22
CA ILE A 40 5.32 15.56 3.01
C ILE A 40 5.66 14.42 2.04
N LYS A 41 6.65 14.60 1.14
CA LYS A 41 7.09 13.54 0.22
C LYS A 41 7.61 12.33 1.01
N GLU A 42 8.45 12.58 2.01
CA GLU A 42 8.99 11.53 2.89
C GLU A 42 7.89 10.81 3.68
N VAL A 43 6.82 11.53 4.05
CA VAL A 43 5.65 10.94 4.71
C VAL A 43 4.93 9.96 3.77
N TYR A 44 4.74 10.32 2.49
CA TYR A 44 4.16 9.42 1.49
C TYR A 44 5.05 8.20 1.22
N GLU A 45 6.37 8.37 1.13
CA GLU A 45 7.32 7.27 0.96
C GLU A 45 7.24 6.27 2.12
N LYS A 46 7.21 6.78 3.36
CA LYS A 46 6.99 5.97 4.57
C LYS A 46 5.63 5.26 4.53
N LEU A 47 4.59 5.91 4.03
CA LEU A 47 3.26 5.31 3.89
C LEU A 47 3.26 4.16 2.86
N VAL A 48 3.93 4.34 1.71
CA VAL A 48 4.10 3.30 0.70
C VAL A 48 4.79 2.07 1.30
N MET A 49 5.91 2.27 2.02
CA MET A 49 6.66 1.20 2.66
C MET A 49 5.84 0.45 3.71
N ARG A 50 5.06 1.16 4.54
CA ARG A 50 4.18 0.54 5.54
C ARG A 50 3.08 -0.30 4.88
N CYS A 51 2.47 0.19 3.80
CA CYS A 51 1.48 -0.58 3.05
C CYS A 51 2.10 -1.83 2.43
N SER A 52 3.32 -1.76 1.89
CA SER A 52 4.04 -2.92 1.36
C SER A 52 4.21 -4.02 2.42
N PHE A 53 4.63 -3.67 3.63
CA PHE A 53 4.73 -4.64 4.72
C PHE A 53 3.38 -5.28 5.05
N GLY A 54 2.31 -4.49 5.12
CA GLY A 54 0.97 -5.01 5.36
C GLY A 54 0.48 -5.95 4.25
N ILE A 55 0.71 -5.61 2.99
CA ILE A 55 0.36 -6.42 1.82
C ILE A 55 1.14 -7.73 1.81
N ILE A 56 2.46 -7.69 2.03
CA ILE A 56 3.32 -8.88 2.08
C ILE A 56 2.90 -9.82 3.22
N ASN A 57 2.69 -9.26 4.42
CA ASN A 57 2.32 -10.03 5.60
C ASN A 57 0.91 -10.63 5.48
N ALA A 58 -0.03 -9.89 4.88
CA ALA A 58 -1.35 -10.39 4.57
C ALA A 58 -1.27 -11.45 3.47
N GLY A 59 -0.45 -11.24 2.44
CA GLY A 59 -0.27 -12.12 1.29
C GLY A 59 0.26 -13.51 1.66
N ARG A 60 1.09 -13.67 2.70
CA ARG A 60 1.71 -14.95 3.08
C ARG A 60 2.28 -15.68 1.83
N ASN A 61 2.31 -17.01 1.80
CA ASN A 61 2.71 -17.82 0.64
C ASN A 61 1.62 -17.85 -0.44
N SER A 62 1.18 -16.70 -0.97
CA SER A 62 0.27 -16.66 -2.13
C SER A 62 1.01 -16.87 -3.46
N ALA A 63 2.15 -17.55 -3.43
CA ALA A 63 2.89 -18.06 -4.59
C ALA A 63 2.83 -19.59 -4.57
#